data_AF-A0A956H348-F1
#
_entry.id   AF-A0A956H348-F1
#
_cell.length_a   1.000
_cell.length_b   1.000
_cell.length_c   1.000
_cell.angle_alpha   90.00
_cell.angle_beta   90.00
_cell.angle_gamma   90.00
#
_symmetry.space_group_name_H-M   'P 1'
#
loop_
_entity.id
_entity.type
_entity.pdbx_description
1 polymer ?
#
loop_
_entity_poly.entity_id
_entity_poly.type
_entity_poly.pdbx_seq_one_letter_code
_entity_poly.pdbx_strand_id
1 'polypeptide(L)'
;VLAPAVEESLPYVLGLLNSRLLTYVHRLIAPPKGNNYFEVKTRILGRLPMRRINWKKKADKAAHDSITALVEQLLALHGRHASASTPHERTALARQIAAADAQVDRHVYALYDLTKIEIDLVERSTNAPGCSP
;
A
#
# COMPACT_ATOMS: atom_id res chain seq x y z
N VAL A 1 -11.46 12.37 7.63
CA VAL A 1 -12.58 11.41 7.84
C VAL A 1 -13.12 11.06 6.47
N LEU A 2 -13.24 9.77 6.14
CA LEU A 2 -13.83 9.34 4.86
C LEU A 2 -15.30 9.76 4.81
N ALA A 3 -15.87 9.86 3.60
CA ALA A 3 -17.28 10.24 3.46
C ALA A 3 -18.16 9.30 4.31
N PRO A 4 -19.24 9.80 4.94
CA PRO A 4 -20.04 9.01 5.90
C PRO A 4 -20.73 7.78 5.31
N ALA A 5 -20.67 7.59 3.99
CA ALA A 5 -21.16 6.42 3.27
C ALA A 5 -20.09 5.31 3.07
N VAL A 6 -18.86 5.53 3.55
CA VAL A 6 -17.72 4.61 3.37
C VAL A 6 -17.57 3.83 4.67
N GLU A 7 -17.94 2.55 4.62
CA GLU A 7 -17.79 1.62 5.75
C GLU A 7 -16.33 1.14 5.89
N GLU A 8 -15.48 1.35 4.88
CA GLU A 8 -14.07 1.00 4.94
C GLU A 8 -13.28 1.89 5.92
N SER A 9 -12.44 1.24 6.74
CA SER A 9 -11.52 1.90 7.66
C SER A 9 -10.46 2.73 6.92
N LEU A 10 -10.01 3.83 7.52
CA LEU A 10 -8.91 4.65 6.98
C LEU A 10 -7.59 3.85 6.81
N PRO A 11 -7.18 2.98 7.77
CA PRO A 11 -5.99 2.15 7.59
C PRO A 11 -6.07 1.21 6.38
N TYR A 12 -7.26 0.70 6.05
CA TYR A 12 -7.43 -0.12 4.85
C TYR A 12 -7.14 0.66 3.57
N VAL A 13 -7.72 1.86 3.43
CA VAL A 13 -7.46 2.73 2.28
C VAL A 13 -5.97 3.10 2.21
N LEU A 14 -5.35 3.38 3.36
CA LEU A 14 -3.93 3.67 3.46
C LEU A 14 -3.07 2.49 2.98
N GLY A 15 -3.39 1.26 3.39
CA GLY A 15 -2.70 0.05 2.96
C GLY A 15 -2.82 -0.19 1.47
N LEU A 16 -4.00 0.03 0.90
CA LEU A 16 -4.20 -0.05 -0.55
C LEU A 16 -3.34 0.99 -1.28
N LEU A 17 -3.42 2.26 -0.89
CA LEU A 17 -2.71 3.34 -1.57
C LEU A 17 -1.19 3.23 -1.49
N ASN A 18 -0.66 2.64 -0.41
CA ASN A 18 0.79 2.41 -0.25
C ASN A 18 1.26 1.09 -0.86
N SER A 19 0.37 0.26 -1.39
CA SER A 19 0.77 -0.98 -2.05
C SER A 19 1.51 -0.75 -3.37
N ARG A 20 2.39 -1.68 -3.71
CA ARG A 20 3.10 -1.71 -5.00
C ARG A 20 2.16 -1.82 -6.18
N LEU A 21 1.04 -2.53 -6.03
CA LEU A 21 0.03 -2.69 -7.08
C LEU A 21 -0.57 -1.35 -7.48
N LEU A 22 -1.06 -0.57 -6.51
CA LEU A 22 -1.67 0.73 -6.83
C LEU A 22 -0.63 1.76 -7.27
N THR A 23 0.59 1.68 -6.75
CA THR A 23 1.73 2.47 -7.26
C THR A 23 1.99 2.17 -8.74
N TYR A 24 2.01 0.89 -9.13
CA TYR A 24 2.17 0.47 -10.52
C TYR A 24 1.04 0.98 -11.41
N VAL A 25 -0.21 0.77 -11.00
CA VAL A 25 -1.38 1.22 -11.76
C VAL A 25 -1.41 2.75 -11.89
N HIS A 26 -1.03 3.48 -10.84
CA HIS A 26 -0.90 4.93 -10.89
C HIS A 26 0.14 5.36 -11.94
N ARG A 27 1.31 4.72 -11.98
CA ARG A 27 2.36 5.01 -12.99
C ARG A 27 1.91 4.70 -14.41
N LEU A 28 1.03 3.72 -14.61
CA LEU A 28 0.46 3.42 -15.93
C LEU A 28 -0.55 4.47 -16.41
N ILE A 29 -1.34 5.04 -15.49
CA ILE A 29 -2.43 5.97 -15.83
C ILE A 29 -1.95 7.43 -15.82
N ALA A 30 -1.02 7.77 -14.93
CA ALA A 30 -0.51 9.12 -14.78
C ALA A 30 0.60 9.40 -15.80
N PRO A 31 0.46 10.42 -16.67
CA PRO A 31 1.54 10.80 -17.56
C PRO A 31 2.72 11.32 -16.72
N PRO A 32 3.95 10.83 -16.97
CA PRO A 32 5.12 11.32 -16.26
C PRO A 32 5.36 12.78 -16.63
N LYS A 33 5.53 13.64 -15.62
CA LYS A 33 6.11 14.97 -15.83
C LYS A 33 7.63 14.87 -15.79
N GLY A 34 8.32 15.86 -16.35
CA GLY A 34 9.78 15.93 -16.33
C GLY A 34 10.35 15.68 -14.92
N ASN A 35 11.54 15.07 -14.86
CA ASN A 35 12.20 14.61 -13.63
C ASN A 35 11.54 13.42 -12.90
N ASN A 36 10.79 12.57 -13.61
CA ASN A 36 10.20 11.33 -13.06
C ASN A 36 9.15 11.55 -11.95
N TYR A 37 8.52 12.73 -11.94
CA TYR A 37 7.42 13.06 -11.02
C TYR A 37 6.06 12.69 -11.63
N PHE A 38 5.18 12.11 -10.83
CA PHE A 38 3.81 11.78 -11.22
C PHE A 38 2.82 12.70 -10.51
N GLU A 39 1.97 13.39 -11.27
CA GLU A 39 1.00 14.32 -10.70
C GLU A 39 -0.24 13.57 -10.21
N VAL A 40 -0.49 13.63 -8.90
CA VAL A 40 -1.66 13.01 -8.28
C VAL A 40 -2.88 13.92 -8.46
N LYS A 41 -3.64 13.72 -9.53
CA LYS A 41 -4.92 14.42 -9.77
C LYS A 41 -6.09 13.58 -9.28
N THR A 42 -7.12 14.22 -8.74
CA THR A 42 -8.40 13.55 -8.36
C THR A 42 -9.01 12.76 -9.52
N ARG A 43 -8.89 13.25 -10.76
CA ARG A 43 -9.31 12.55 -11.98
C ARG A 43 -8.56 11.23 -12.23
N ILE A 44 -7.30 11.15 -11.81
CA ILE A 44 -6.48 9.93 -11.93
C ILE A 44 -6.78 8.99 -10.76
N LEU A 45 -6.85 9.53 -9.53
CA LEU A 45 -7.22 8.76 -8.35
C LEU A 45 -8.60 8.10 -8.47
N GLY A 46 -9.59 8.78 -9.07
CA GLY A 46 -10.91 8.20 -9.32
C GLY A 46 -10.93 7.06 -10.34
N ARG A 47 -9.85 6.88 -11.11
CA ARG A 47 -9.67 5.75 -12.05
C ARG A 47 -8.90 4.58 -11.43
N LEU A 48 -8.34 4.75 -10.24
CA LEU A 48 -7.66 3.66 -9.56
C LEU A 48 -8.69 2.59 -9.20
N PRO A 49 -8.36 1.30 -9.43
CA PRO A 49 -9.25 0.22 -9.08
C PRO A 49 -9.24 0.05 -7.55
N MET A 50 -9.96 0.88 -6.81
CA MET A 50 -10.14 0.69 -5.36
C MET A 50 -11.19 -0.39 -5.12
N ARG A 51 -10.76 -1.54 -4.58
CA ARG A 51 -11.66 -2.64 -4.28
C ARG A 51 -12.56 -2.26 -3.10
N ARG A 52 -13.85 -2.10 -3.37
CA ARG A 52 -14.88 -1.99 -2.34
C ARG A 52 -15.08 -3.34 -1.66
N ILE A 53 -15.09 -3.34 -0.34
CA ILE A 53 -15.24 -4.55 0.46
C ILE A 53 -16.72 -4.92 0.52
N ASN A 54 -17.03 -6.19 0.22
CA ASN A 54 -18.39 -6.70 0.42
C ASN A 54 -18.54 -7.28 1.83
N TRP A 55 -19.10 -6.49 2.74
CA TRP A 55 -19.31 -6.87 4.15
C TRP A 55 -20.19 -8.10 4.37
N LYS A 56 -20.99 -8.50 3.36
CA LYS A 56 -21.77 -9.76 3.42
C LYS A 56 -20.90 -11.00 3.28
N LYS A 57 -19.69 -10.86 2.71
CA LYS A 57 -18.75 -11.96 2.49
C LYS A 57 -17.69 -11.96 3.59
N LYS A 58 -17.68 -13.03 4.40
CA LYS A 58 -16.72 -13.19 5.50
C LYS A 58 -15.26 -13.11 5.07
N ALA A 59 -14.94 -13.61 3.87
CA ALA A 59 -13.58 -13.56 3.32
C ALA A 59 -13.12 -12.11 3.06
N ASP A 60 -13.99 -11.27 2.48
CA ASP A 60 -13.66 -9.87 2.18
C ASP A 60 -13.50 -9.06 3.48
N LYS A 61 -14.34 -9.33 4.49
CA LYS A 61 -14.18 -8.75 5.83
C LYS A 61 -12.86 -9.17 6.48
N ALA A 62 -12.52 -10.45 6.44
CA ALA A 62 -11.26 -10.94 7.02
C ALA A 62 -10.03 -10.35 6.31
N ALA A 63 -10.09 -10.14 4.99
CA ALA A 63 -9.05 -9.46 4.24
C ALA A 63 -8.91 -7.99 4.66
N HIS A 64 -10.04 -7.29 4.81
CA HIS A 64 -10.08 -5.90 5.30
C HIS A 64 -9.48 -5.78 6.71
N ASP A 65 -9.90 -6.65 7.64
CA ASP A 65 -9.42 -6.68 9.02
C ASP A 65 -7.90 -6.97 9.08
N SER A 66 -7.42 -7.92 8.25
CA SER A 66 -6.00 -8.28 8.17
C SER A 66 -5.13 -7.12 7.66
N ILE A 67 -5.56 -6.44 6.59
CA ILE A 67 -4.84 -5.27 6.05
C ILE A 67 -4.87 -4.12 7.08
N THR A 68 -6.01 -3.89 7.71
CA THR A 68 -6.17 -2.84 8.73
C THR A 68 -5.18 -3.07 9.89
N ALA A 69 -5.11 -4.29 10.42
CA ALA A 69 -4.21 -4.63 11.52
C ALA A 69 -2.73 -4.46 11.15
N LEU A 70 -2.34 -4.86 9.94
CA LEU A 70 -0.96 -4.70 9.46
C LEU A 70 -0.59 -3.22 9.30
N VAL A 71 -1.50 -2.39 8.79
CA VAL A 71 -1.26 -0.95 8.64
C VAL A 71 -1.18 -0.25 9.99
N GLU A 72 -1.99 -0.63 10.96
CA GLU A 72 -1.88 -0.11 12.33
C GLU A 72 -0.54 -0.48 12.97
N GLN A 73 -0.09 -1.72 12.78
CA GLN A 73 1.24 -2.16 13.20
C GLN A 73 2.35 -1.34 12.50
N LEU A 74 2.22 -1.10 11.20
CA LEU A 74 3.17 -0.32 10.42
C LEU A 74 3.25 1.12 10.92
N LEU A 75 2.12 1.76 11.22
CA LEU A 75 2.04 3.10 11.79
C LEU A 75 2.73 3.17 13.16
N ALA A 76 2.51 2.16 14.02
CA ALA A 76 3.20 2.06 15.31
C ALA A 76 4.72 1.89 15.14
N LEU A 77 5.16 1.07 14.17
CA LEU A 77 6.58 0.88 13.85
C LEU A 77 7.22 2.17 13.33
N HIS A 78 6.53 2.93 12.47
CA HIS A 78 6.99 4.23 12.01
C HIS A 78 7.12 5.24 13.15
N GLY A 79 6.16 5.26 14.08
CA GLY A 79 6.25 6.09 15.29
C GLY A 79 7.50 5.76 16.11
N ARG A 80 7.78 4.47 16.32
CA ARG A 80 8.98 4.01 17.02
C ARG A 80 10.26 4.36 16.27
N HIS A 81 10.28 4.20 14.94
CA HIS A 81 11.43 4.54 14.10
C HIS A 81 11.75 6.03 14.15
N ALA A 82 10.73 6.90 14.15
CA ALA A 82 10.90 8.35 14.29
C ALA A 82 11.50 8.73 15.65
N SER A 83 11.08 8.05 16.73
CA SER A 83 11.61 8.27 18.09
C SER A 83 12.96 7.59 18.37
N ALA A 84 13.41 6.68 17.51
CA ALA A 84 14.62 5.89 17.76
C ALA A 84 15.87 6.77 17.74
N SER A 85 16.64 6.70 18.83
CA SER A 85 17.85 7.51 19.02
C SER A 85 19.11 6.83 18.47
N THR A 86 19.11 5.50 18.34
CA THR A 86 20.32 4.77 17.90
C THR A 86 20.23 4.31 16.43
N PRO A 87 21.35 4.33 15.68
CA PRO A 87 21.39 3.82 14.31
C PRO A 87 21.03 2.34 14.18
N HIS A 88 21.34 1.54 15.21
CA HIS A 88 21.05 0.11 15.21
C HIS A 88 19.56 -0.17 15.35
N GLU A 89 18.87 0.52 16.27
CA GLU A 89 17.42 0.42 16.41
C GLU A 89 16.69 0.91 15.15
N ARG A 90 17.15 2.01 14.55
CA ARG A 90 16.60 2.49 13.27
C ARG A 90 16.70 1.43 12.18
N THR A 91 17.86 0.77 12.06
CA THR A 91 18.06 -0.29 11.07
C THR A 91 17.18 -1.50 11.34
N ALA A 92 17.04 -1.92 12.60
CA ALA A 92 16.17 -3.02 12.99
C ALA A 92 14.69 -2.71 12.70
N LEU A 93 14.24 -1.50 13.04
CA LEU A 93 12.88 -1.03 12.79
C LEU A 93 12.60 -0.87 11.28
N ALA A 94 13.55 -0.35 10.50
CA ALA A 94 13.42 -0.25 9.05
C ALA A 94 13.24 -1.62 8.39
N ARG A 95 13.94 -2.65 8.86
CA ARG A 95 13.72 -4.04 8.39
C ARG A 95 12.33 -4.57 8.75
N GLN A 96 11.82 -4.25 9.94
CA GLN A 96 10.47 -4.64 10.36
C GLN A 96 9.40 -3.93 9.53
N ILE A 97 9.59 -2.64 9.24
CA ILE A 97 8.72 -1.84 8.36
C ILE A 97 8.70 -2.48 6.96
N ALA A 98 9.86 -2.73 6.35
CA ALA A 98 9.93 -3.36 5.04
C ALA A 98 9.28 -4.75 4.99
N ALA A 99 9.37 -5.53 6.07
CA ALA A 99 8.71 -6.83 6.16
C ALA A 99 7.18 -6.70 6.27
N ALA A 100 6.69 -5.73 7.04
CA ALA A 100 5.27 -5.43 7.17
C ALA A 100 4.70 -4.88 5.84
N ASP A 101 5.41 -4.00 5.15
CA ASP A 101 5.04 -3.51 3.82
C ASP A 101 4.90 -4.65 2.81
N ALA A 102 5.88 -5.56 2.77
CA ALA A 102 5.83 -6.74 1.91
C ALA A 102 4.66 -7.66 2.25
N GLN A 103 4.23 -7.70 3.52
CA GLN A 103 3.06 -8.46 3.94
C GLN A 103 1.77 -7.80 3.44
N VAL A 104 1.66 -6.47 3.56
CA VAL A 104 0.53 -5.70 3.00
C VAL A 104 0.42 -5.93 1.50
N ASP A 105 1.53 -5.85 0.76
CA ASP A 105 1.57 -6.11 -0.68
C ASP A 105 1.02 -7.49 -1.03
N ARG A 106 1.41 -8.54 -0.29
CA ARG A 106 0.89 -9.90 -0.50
C ARG A 106 -0.61 -10.00 -0.27
N HIS A 107 -1.12 -9.36 0.79
CA HIS A 107 -2.56 -9.33 1.05
C HIS A 107 -3.32 -8.57 -0.03
N VAL A 108 -2.74 -7.49 -0.56
CA VAL A 108 -3.32 -6.75 -1.69
C VAL A 108 -3.28 -7.59 -2.96
N TYR A 109 -2.18 -8.28 -3.28
CA TYR A 109 -2.13 -9.17 -4.45
C TYR A 109 -3.19 -10.27 -4.37
N ALA A 110 -3.38 -10.86 -3.20
CA ALA A 110 -4.44 -11.84 -2.96
C ALA A 110 -5.84 -11.23 -3.11
N LEU A 111 -6.05 -9.99 -2.66
CA LEU A 111 -7.34 -9.30 -2.77
C LEU A 111 -7.76 -9.03 -4.23
N TYR A 112 -6.78 -8.86 -5.12
CA TYR A 112 -6.98 -8.64 -6.55
C TYR A 112 -6.77 -9.90 -7.39
N ASP A 113 -6.59 -11.07 -6.74
CA ASP A 113 -6.37 -12.37 -7.39
C ASP A 113 -5.22 -12.36 -8.41
N LEU A 114 -4.13 -11.64 -8.11
CA LEU A 114 -2.97 -11.56 -9.02
C LEU A 114 -2.25 -12.91 -9.13
N THR A 115 -1.90 -13.27 -10.36
CA THR A 115 -1.04 -14.40 -10.66
C THR A 115 0.43 -14.07 -10.38
N LYS A 116 1.26 -15.11 -10.23
CA LYS A 116 2.71 -14.95 -10.03
C LYS A 116 3.37 -14.07 -11.12
N ILE A 117 2.94 -14.22 -12.37
CA ILE A 117 3.47 -13.44 -13.50
C ILE A 117 3.16 -11.95 -13.34
N GLU A 118 1.94 -11.62 -12.91
CA GLU A 118 1.52 -10.24 -12.67
C GLU A 118 2.24 -9.64 -11.46
N ILE A 119 2.43 -10.42 -10.39
CA ILE A 119 3.22 -10.00 -9.22
C ILE A 119 4.65 -9.66 -9.65
N ASP A 120 5.31 -10.56 -10.38
CA ASP A 120 6.69 -10.35 -10.85
C ASP A 120 6.80 -9.11 -11.78
N LEU A 121 5.76 -8.81 -12.55
CA LEU A 121 5.69 -7.60 -13.38
C LEU A 121 5.59 -6.33 -12.51
N VAL A 122 4.68 -6.34 -11.53
CA VAL A 122 4.49 -5.23 -10.59
C VAL A 122 5.80 -4.97 -9.84
N GLU A 123 6.42 -5.99 -9.25
CA GLU A 123 7.63 -5.84 -8.46
C GLU A 123 8.81 -5.30 -9.28
N ARG A 124 9.02 -5.80 -10.50
CA ARG A 124 10.06 -5.28 -11.40
C ARG A 124 9.88 -3.80 -11.74
N SER A 125 8.63 -3.37 -11.90
CA SER A 125 8.32 -1.98 -12.24
C SER A 125 8.46 -1.00 -11.07
N THR A 126 8.28 -1.49 -9.84
CA THR A 126 8.35 -0.67 -8.63
C THR A 126 9.75 -0.66 -7.99
N ASN A 127 10.55 -1.71 -8.20
CA ASN A 127 11.87 -1.89 -7.57
C ASN A 127 13.04 -1.19 -8.30
N ALA A 128 12.76 -0.20 -9.16
CA ALA A 128 13.79 0.52 -9.90
C ALA A 128 14.71 1.34 -8.96
N PRO A 129 16.05 1.28 -9.14
CA PRO A 129 17.01 1.97 -8.28
C PRO A 129 16.89 3.49 -8.50
N GLY A 130 16.35 4.20 -7.52
CA GLY A 130 16.18 5.66 -7.57
C GLY A 130 15.01 6.22 -6.77
N CYS A 131 14.09 5.38 -6.29
CA CYS A 131 12.99 5.80 -5.44
C CYS A 131 12.85 4.87 -4.24
N SER A 132 13.61 5.16 -3.18
CA SER A 132 13.10 4.95 -1.82
C SER A 132 12.38 6.25 -1.40
N PRO A 133 11.32 6.18 -0.59
CA PRO A 133 10.68 7.37 -0.03
C PRO A 133 11.64 8.21 0.82
#